data_AF-A0A838J7C9-F1
#
_entry.id   AF-A0A838J7C9-F1
#
_cell.length_a   1.000
_cell.length_b   1.000
_cell.length_c   1.000
_cell.angle_alpha   90.00
_cell.angle_beta   90.00
_cell.angle_gamma   90.00
#
_symmetry.space_group_name_H-M   'P 1'
#
loop_
_entity.id
_entity.type
_entity.pdbx_description
1 polymer ?
#
loop_
_entity_poly.entity_id
_entity_poly.type
_entity_poly.pdbx_seq_one_letter_code
_entity_poly.pdbx_strand_id
1 'polypeptide(L)' 'MGNPAGVRRDFDELEKRRLLAAQLLREGVYAAEVARQVGVHRQSVSRWDLQA' A
#
# COMPACT_ATOMS: atom_id res chain seq x y z
N MET A 1 -19.79 3.25 -5.41
CA MET A 1 -18.66 2.63 -6.15
C MET A 1 -18.58 1.18 -5.72
N GLY A 2 -19.23 0.31 -6.48
CA GLY A 2 -19.26 -1.13 -6.25
C GLY A 2 -18.10 -1.79 -6.97
N ASN A 3 -17.43 -2.69 -6.28
CA ASN A 3 -16.25 -3.37 -6.76
C ASN A 3 -16.65 -4.46 -7.78
N PRO A 4 -16.30 -4.37 -9.07
CA PRO A 4 -16.80 -5.29 -10.10
C PRO A 4 -16.07 -6.63 -10.02
N ALA A 5 -16.78 -7.74 -10.20
CA ALA A 5 -16.42 -9.14 -9.89
C ALA A 5 -15.06 -9.73 -10.39
N GLY A 6 -14.11 -8.96 -10.92
CA GLY A 6 -12.74 -9.36 -11.29
C GLY A 6 -11.62 -8.99 -10.29
N VAL A 7 -11.96 -8.34 -9.18
CA VAL A 7 -11.06 -7.72 -8.18
C VAL A 7 -10.11 -8.65 -7.42
N ARG A 8 -10.31 -9.97 -7.49
CA ARG A 8 -9.47 -10.90 -6.71
C ARG A 8 -7.98 -10.70 -7.00
N ARG A 9 -7.64 -10.34 -8.24
CA ARG A 9 -6.29 -9.99 -8.69
C ARG A 9 -5.76 -8.71 -8.04
N ASP A 10 -6.60 -7.68 -7.97
CA ASP A 10 -6.23 -6.39 -7.37
C ASP A 10 -6.00 -6.50 -5.86
N PHE A 11 -6.74 -7.36 -5.16
CA PHE A 11 -6.52 -7.60 -3.72
C PHE A 11 -5.17 -8.26 -3.42
N ASP A 12 -4.78 -9.27 -4.20
CA ASP A 12 -3.48 -9.94 -4.07
C ASP A 12 -2.31 -8.97 -4.33
N GLU A 13 -2.42 -8.17 -5.39
CA GLU A 13 -1.43 -7.14 -5.72
C GLU A 13 -1.42 -5.99 -4.70
N LEU A 14 -2.58 -5.62 -4.15
CA LEU A 14 -2.68 -4.64 -3.09
C LEU A 14 -2.07 -5.14 -1.77
N GLU A 15 -2.28 -6.41 -1.43
CA GLU A 15 -1.67 -7.06 -0.27
C GLU A 15 -0.15 -7.06 -0.39
N LYS A 16 0.40 -7.43 -1.56
CA LYS A 16 1.86 -7.37 -1.82
C LYS A 16 2.41 -5.95 -1.65
N ARG A 17 1.73 -4.94 -2.21
CA ARG A 17 2.13 -3.53 -2.06
C ARG A 17 2.05 -3.09 -0.60
N ARG A 18 1.05 -3.54 0.15
CA ARG A 18 0.90 -3.22 1.58
C ARG A 18 2.03 -3.84 2.41
N LEU A 19 2.37 -5.10 2.16
CA LEU A 19 3.46 -5.79 2.85
C LEU A 19 4.82 -5.12 2.57
N LEU A 20 5.09 -4.78 1.31
CA LEU A 20 6.29 -4.06 0.91
C LEU A 20 6.34 -2.66 1.55
N ALA A 21 5.23 -1.93 1.55
CA ALA A 21 5.13 -0.63 2.18
C ALA A 21 5.39 -0.71 3.70
N ALA A 22 4.82 -1.70 4.39
CA ALA A 22 5.04 -1.91 5.81
C ALA A 22 6.51 -2.24 6.13
N GLN A 23 7.20 -2.98 5.26
CA GLN A 23 8.62 -3.26 5.42
C GLN A 23 9.47 -2.01 5.28
N LEU A 24 9.25 -1.21 4.23
CA LEU A 24 9.98 0.04 4.01
C LEU A 24 9.75 1.06 5.14
N LEU A 25 8.52 1.15 5.66
CA LEU A 25 8.21 2.00 6.81
C LEU A 25 8.96 1.55 8.07
N ARG A 26 9.05 0.23 8.33
CA ARG A 26 9.85 -0.32 9.44
C ARG A 26 11.35 -0.04 9.30
N GLU A 27 11.84 0.06 8.07
CA GLU A 27 13.23 0.45 7.76
C GLU A 27 13.46 1.96 7.90
N GLY A 28 12.42 2.74 8.22
CA GLY A 28 12.50 4.19 8.42
C GLY A 28 12.34 5.01 7.15
N VAL A 29 11.93 4.39 6.03
CA VAL A 29 11.69 5.10 4.77
C VAL A 29 10.45 5.98 4.90
N TYR A 30 10.55 7.24 4.48
CA TYR A 30 9.42 8.17 4.53
C TYR A 30 8.24 7.71 3.65
N ALA A 31 7.02 7.87 4.15
CA ALA A 31 5.79 7.45 3.46
C ALA A 31 5.64 7.98 2.02
N ALA A 32 6.18 9.18 1.72
CA ALA A 32 6.18 9.74 0.38
C ALA A 32 7.06 8.94 -0.60
N GLU A 33 8.20 8.44 -0.12
CA GLU A 33 9.12 7.62 -0.89
C GLU A 33 8.58 6.19 -1.05
N VAL A 34 8.02 5.63 0.02
CA VAL A 34 7.30 4.35 -0.01
C VAL A 34 6.19 4.38 -1.07
N ALA A 35 5.39 5.44 -1.11
CA ALA A 35 4.32 5.61 -2.10
C ALA A 35 4.84 5.57 -3.55
N ARG A 36 5.99 6.20 -3.82
CA ARG A 36 6.65 6.17 -5.13
C ARG A 36 7.14 4.77 -5.49
N GLN A 37 7.73 4.05 -4.53
CA GLN A 37 8.28 2.72 -4.76
C GLN A 37 7.21 1.66 -4.99
N VAL A 38 6.12 1.69 -4.21
CA VAL A 38 5.06 0.68 -4.31
C VAL A 38 3.95 1.05 -5.30
N GLY A 39 4.05 2.22 -5.95
CA GLY A 39 3.13 2.68 -7.00
C GLY A 39 1.73 3.00 -6.49
N VAL A 40 1.61 3.55 -5.28
CA VAL A 40 0.31 3.92 -4.68
C VAL A 40 0.29 5.38 -4.26
N HIS A 41 -0.90 5.91 -3.99
CA HIS A 41 -1.05 7.27 -3.51
C HIS A 41 -0.55 7.41 -2.07
N ARG A 42 0.09 8.55 -1.73
CA ARG A 42 0.65 8.79 -0.39
C ARG A 42 -0.38 8.63 0.74
N GLN A 43 -1.64 9.01 0.50
CA GLN A 43 -2.71 8.87 1.50
C GLN A 43 -3.01 7.41 1.83
N SER A 44 -2.85 6.49 0.87
CA SER A 44 -3.03 5.06 1.09
C SER A 44 -1.95 4.54 2.03
N VAL A 45 -0.69 4.94 1.81
CA VAL A 45 0.43 4.58 2.69
C VAL A 45 0.23 5.13 4.09
N SER A 46 -0.14 6.41 4.24
CA SER A 46 -0.43 7.00 5.56
C SER A 46 -1.57 6.28 6.29
N ARG A 47 -2.59 5.78 5.57
CA ARG A 47 -3.67 5.00 6.17
C ARG A 47 -3.23 3.59 6.59
N TRP A 48 -2.20 3.03 5.95
CA TRP A 48 -1.61 1.75 6.37
C TRP A 48 -0.70 1.92 7.59
N ASP A 49 0.05 3.02 7.65
CA ASP A 49 0.88 3.40 8.78
C ASP A 49 0.06 3.63 10.06
N LEU A 50 -1.07 4.35 9.96
CA LEU A 50 -2.02 4.55 11.06
C LEU A 50 -2.69 3.27 11.61
N GLN A 51 -2.55 2.14 10.92
CA GLN A 51 -3.17 0.85 11.30
C GLN A 51 -2.16 -0.23 11.71
N ALA A 52 -0.85 0.07 11.64
CA ALA A 52 0.23 -0.85 12.05
C ALA A 52 0.67 -0.55 13.49
#